data_AF-A0A382VKK5-F1
#
_entry.id   AF-A0A382VKK5-F1
#
_cell.length_a   1.000
_cell.length_b   1.000
_cell.length_c   1.000
_cell.angle_alpha   90.00
_cell.angle_beta   90.00
_cell.angle_gamma   90.00
#
_symmetry.space_group_name_H-M   'P 1'
#
loop_
_entity.id
_entity.type
_entity.pdbx_description
1 polymer ?
#
loop_
_entity_poly.entity_id
_entity_poly.type
_entity_poly.pdbx_seq_one_letter_code
_entity_poly.pdbx_strand_id
1 'polypeptide(L)' 'MRETEIKKDGIHEYYYKHEYSHQLKWRGHYKKGVKNGVVEIFHWKHGHLVRREHW' A
#
# COMPACT_ATOMS: atom_id res chain seq x y z
N MET A 1 -10.47 8.10 28.09
CA MET A 1 -9.22 8.25 27.32
C MET A 1 -9.61 8.26 25.86
N ARG A 2 -9.27 9.31 25.10
CA ARG A 2 -9.61 9.35 23.67
C ARG A 2 -8.57 8.47 22.97
N GLU A 3 -8.99 7.27 22.58
CA GLU A 3 -8.22 6.42 21.69
C GLU A 3 -7.91 7.24 20.45
N THR A 4 -6.68 7.73 20.34
CA THR A 4 -6.18 8.29 19.10
C THR A 4 -6.27 7.18 18.07
N GLU A 5 -7.30 7.21 17.22
CA GLU A 5 -7.39 6.35 16.05
C GLU A 5 -6.04 6.46 15.34
N ILE A 6 -5.28 5.35 15.34
CA ILE A 6 -3.98 5.30 14.68
C ILE A 6 -4.27 5.39 13.19
N LYS A 7 -4.31 6.62 12.68
CA LYS A 7 -4.53 6.90 11.26
C LYS A 7 -3.23 6.65 10.54
N LYS A 8 -3.29 5.84 9.49
CA LYS A 8 -2.16 5.58 8.59
C LYS A 8 -1.68 6.91 8.00
N ASP A 9 -0.42 7.24 8.24
CA ASP A 9 0.23 8.45 7.72
C ASP A 9 1.62 8.07 7.21
N GLY A 10 1.96 8.49 5.99
CA GLY A 10 3.18 8.12 5.29
C GLY A 10 3.02 6.99 4.27
N ILE A 11 4.14 6.51 3.75
CA ILE A 11 4.20 5.43 2.75
C ILE A 11 3.86 4.11 3.44
N HIS A 12 2.91 3.38 2.86
CA HIS A 12 2.54 2.05 3.29
C HIS A 12 2.74 1.05 2.15
N GLU A 13 3.24 -0.12 2.52
CA GLU A 13 3.50 -1.24 1.63
C GLU A 13 2.76 -2.47 2.14
N TYR A 14 2.20 -3.23 1.21
CA TYR A 14 1.50 -4.46 1.51
C TYR A 14 2.02 -5.53 0.59
N TYR A 15 2.31 -6.68 1.17
CA TYR A 15 2.87 -7.82 0.48
C TYR A 15 1.79 -8.87 0.27
N TYR A 16 1.99 -9.76 -0.70
CA TYR A 16 1.14 -10.94 -0.83
C TYR A 16 1.35 -11.90 0.36
N LYS A 17 0.54 -12.96 0.45
CA LYS A 17 0.63 -13.96 1.52
C LYS A 17 1.20 -15.27 0.97
N HIS A 18 1.61 -16.17 1.87
CA HIS A 18 2.11 -17.52 1.55
C HIS A 18 3.37 -17.49 0.67
N GLU A 19 3.38 -18.27 -0.41
CA GLU A 19 4.50 -18.42 -1.35
C GLU A 19 4.94 -17.09 -1.98
N TYR A 20 4.06 -16.09 -2.00
CA TYR A 20 4.34 -14.75 -2.53
C TYR A 20 4.59 -13.69 -1.44
N SER A 21 4.89 -14.10 -0.20
CA SER A 21 5.13 -13.16 0.93
C SER A 21 6.28 -12.19 0.70
N HIS A 22 7.26 -12.56 -0.12
CA HIS A 22 8.34 -11.68 -0.58
C HIS A 22 7.93 -10.66 -1.66
N GLN A 23 6.72 -10.76 -2.22
CA GLN A 23 6.28 -9.96 -3.36
C GLN A 23 5.39 -8.82 -2.88
N LEU A 24 5.75 -7.60 -3.28
CA LEU A 24 4.95 -6.41 -3.05
C LEU A 24 3.64 -6.54 -3.83
N LYS A 25 2.51 -6.30 -3.14
CA LYS A 25 1.16 -6.26 -3.72
C LYS A 25 0.80 -4.85 -4.13
N TRP A 26 0.98 -3.90 -3.21
CA TRP A 26 0.78 -2.50 -3.49
C TRP A 26 1.53 -1.61 -2.53
N ARG A 27 1.88 -0.42 -3.00
CA ARG A 27 2.51 0.65 -2.23
C ARG A 27 1.72 1.94 -2.45
N GLY A 28 1.50 2.71 -1.40
CA GLY A 28 0.83 3.98 -1.54
C GLY A 28 1.07 4.89 -0.35
N HIS A 29 0.94 6.18 -0.58
CA HIS A 29 1.04 7.17 0.48
C HIS A 29 -0.33 7.42 1.12
N TYR A 30 -0.36 7.44 2.45
CA TYR A 30 -1.53 7.74 3.24
C TYR A 30 -1.31 9.04 4.00
N LYS A 31 -2.34 9.87 4.12
CA LYS A 31 -2.34 11.05 4.97
C LYS A 31 -3.60 11.04 5.80
N LYS A 32 -3.46 11.03 7.13
CA LYS A 32 -4.60 10.95 8.07
C LYS A 32 -5.58 9.80 7.76
N GLY A 33 -5.08 8.66 7.30
CA GLY A 33 -5.87 7.46 7.00
C GLY A 33 -6.47 7.40 5.60
N VAL A 34 -6.30 8.45 4.77
CA VAL A 34 -6.80 8.50 3.40
C VAL A 34 -5.66 8.34 2.41
N LYS A 35 -5.88 7.66 1.28
CA LYS A 35 -4.90 7.59 0.18
C LYS A 35 -4.64 9.01 -0.32
N ASN A 36 -3.37 9.42 -0.36
CA ASN A 36 -2.98 10.77 -0.74
C ASN A 36 -1.67 10.71 -1.51
N GLY A 37 -1.71 10.93 -2.82
CA GLY A 37 -0.58 10.84 -3.74
C GLY A 37 -0.59 9.57 -4.58
N VAL A 38 0.60 9.06 -4.90
CA VAL A 38 0.74 7.94 -5.84
C VAL A 38 0.46 6.62 -5.13
N VAL A 39 -0.36 5.79 -5.79
CA VAL A 39 -0.62 4.39 -5.44
C VAL A 39 -0.17 3.50 -6.58
N GLU A 40 0.60 2.47 -6.27
CA GLU A 40 1.18 1.52 -7.21
C GLU A 40 0.73 0.11 -6.85
N ILE A 41 0.28 -0.64 -7.85
CA ILE A 41 -0.20 -2.02 -7.72
C ILE A 41 0.68 -2.91 -8.59
N PHE A 42 1.16 -4.00 -8.02
CA PHE A 42 2.12 -4.90 -8.64
C PHE A 42 1.47 -6.27 -8.92
N HIS A 43 1.99 -6.97 -9.93
CA HIS A 43 1.47 -8.27 -10.34
C HIS A 43 1.89 -9.37 -9.35
N TRP A 44 0.93 -10.19 -8.91
CA TRP A 44 1.11 -11.23 -7.89
C TRP A 44 2.12 -12.32 -8.21
N LYS A 45 2.32 -12.62 -9.50
CA LYS A 45 3.24 -13.67 -9.97
C LYS A 45 4.57 -13.16 -10.50
N HIS A 46 4.60 -11.91 -10.97
CA HIS A 46 5.69 -11.39 -11.79
C HIS A 46 6.33 -10.13 -11.18
N GLY A 47 5.71 -9.50 -10.19
CA GLY A 47 6.22 -8.33 -9.50
C GLY A 47 6.29 -7.05 -10.33
N HIS A 48 5.88 -7.07 -11.60
CA HIS A 48 5.87 -5.86 -12.43
C HIS A 48 4.73 -4.93 -12.02
N LEU A 49 4.92 -3.64 -12.24
CA LEU A 49 3.89 -2.63 -12.02
C LEU A 49 2.73 -2.84 -13.01
N VAL A 50 1.53 -3.07 -12.49
CA VAL A 50 0.31 -3.25 -13.28
C VAL A 50 -0.45 -1.94 -13.39
N ARG A 51 -0.48 -1.17 -12.31
CA ARG A 51 -1.24 0.08 -12.25
C ARG A 51 -0.53 1.10 -11.37
N ARG A 52 -0.51 2.35 -11.85
CA ARG A 52 -0.15 3.53 -11.06
C ARG A 52 -1.29 4.53 -11.14
N GLU A 53 -1.76 4.99 -10.00
CA GLU A 53 -2.81 6.00 -9.87
C GLU A 53 -2.31 7.14 -8.99
N HIS A 54 -2.85 8.33 -9.22
CA HIS A 54 -2.63 9.49 -8.38
C HIS A 54 -3.96 9.90 -7.73
N TRP A 55 -3.93 10.09 -6.41
CA TRP A 55 -5.07 10.50 -5.58
C TRP A 55 -4.81 11.85 -4.93
#